data_AF-A0A0D0FW95-F1
#
_entry.id   AF-A0A0D0FW95-F1
#
_cell.length_a   1.000
_cell.length_b   1.000
_cell.length_c   1.000
_cell.angle_alpha   90.00
_cell.angle_beta   90.00
_cell.angle_gamma   90.00
#
_symmetry.space_group_name_H-M   'P 1'
#
loop_
_entity.id
_entity.type
_entity.pdbx_description
1 polymer ?
#
loop_
_entity_poly.entity_id
_entity_poly.type
_entity_poly.pdbx_seq_one_letter_code
_entity_poly.pdbx_strand_id
1 'polypeptide(L)'
;MARASTKQSPARPAPRHVDAVVFSVAMRSGDVEVIGIPFEHRGRSWAVHGIVGLSAEDAPCYTVSDVLSGRHVPNSEARTIDKARAAAIATLDAVPNEAWAKAFGADPPAQAAIA
;
A
#
# COMPACT_ATOMS: atom_id res chain seq x y z
N MET A 1 -28.31 -35.19 -24.58
CA MET A 1 -27.96 -33.76 -24.42
C MET A 1 -27.67 -33.50 -22.95
N ALA A 2 -26.42 -33.25 -22.58
CA ALA A 2 -26.04 -32.96 -21.18
C ALA A 2 -26.39 -31.49 -20.85
N ARG A 3 -27.17 -31.27 -19.79
CA ARG A 3 -27.48 -29.92 -19.29
C ARG A 3 -26.18 -29.27 -18.83
N ALA A 4 -25.86 -28.11 -19.40
CA ALA A 4 -24.74 -27.29 -18.94
C ALA A 4 -25.00 -26.88 -17.48
N SER A 5 -24.10 -27.30 -16.58
CA SER A 5 -24.10 -26.85 -15.20
C SER A 5 -23.89 -25.34 -15.18
N THR A 6 -24.91 -24.60 -14.75
CA THR A 6 -24.80 -23.17 -14.47
C THR A 6 -23.80 -22.99 -13.34
N LYS A 7 -22.54 -22.64 -13.68
CA LYS A 7 -21.56 -22.21 -12.70
C LYS A 7 -22.07 -20.93 -12.06
N GLN A 8 -22.53 -21.04 -10.82
CA GLN A 8 -22.89 -19.89 -9.99
C GLN A 8 -21.67 -18.97 -9.89
N SER A 9 -21.84 -17.71 -10.28
CA SER A 9 -20.77 -16.72 -10.18
C SER A 9 -20.33 -16.60 -8.72
N PRO A 10 -19.02 -16.56 -8.43
CA PRO A 10 -18.54 -16.40 -7.07
C PRO A 10 -19.13 -15.14 -6.44
N ALA A 11 -19.61 -15.27 -5.21
CA ALA A 11 -20.22 -14.16 -4.49
C ALA A 11 -19.22 -13.02 -4.30
N ARG A 12 -19.64 -11.78 -4.58
CA ARG A 12 -18.82 -10.60 -4.33
C ARG A 12 -18.54 -10.47 -2.82
N PRO A 13 -17.30 -10.18 -2.38
CA PRO A 13 -17.01 -9.91 -0.99
C PRO A 13 -17.85 -8.75 -0.44
N ALA A 14 -18.25 -8.83 0.83
CA ALA A 14 -18.97 -7.74 1.49
C ALA A 14 -18.07 -6.48 1.59
N PRO A 15 -18.63 -5.26 1.40
CA PRO A 15 -17.89 -4.03 1.62
C PRO A 15 -17.36 -3.93 3.06
N ARG A 16 -16.16 -3.39 3.21
CA ARG A 16 -15.54 -3.06 4.51
C ARG A 16 -15.35 -1.55 4.61
N HIS A 17 -15.73 -0.96 5.74
CA HIS A 17 -15.44 0.44 6.04
C HIS A 17 -14.05 0.55 6.66
N VAL A 18 -13.24 1.47 6.15
CA VAL A 18 -11.86 1.72 6.58
C VAL A 18 -11.56 3.21 6.48
N ASP A 19 -10.70 3.71 7.35
CA ASP A 19 -10.14 5.06 7.21
C ASP A 19 -9.18 5.10 6.00
N ALA A 20 -9.04 6.29 5.40
CA ALA A 20 -8.21 6.49 4.22
C ALA A 20 -7.44 7.81 4.30
N VAL A 21 -6.31 7.87 3.60
CA VAL A 21 -5.47 9.05 3.45
C VAL A 21 -5.24 9.35 1.97
N VAL A 22 -5.27 10.63 1.60
CA VAL A 22 -4.86 11.13 0.29
C VAL A 22 -3.43 11.61 0.39
N PHE A 23 -2.55 11.16 -0.51
CA PHE A 23 -1.15 11.56 -0.52
C PHE A 23 -0.53 11.44 -1.91
N SER A 24 0.61 12.10 -2.11
CA SER A 24 1.37 12.04 -3.37
C SER A 24 2.36 10.89 -3.35
N VAL A 25 2.33 10.04 -4.39
CA VAL A 25 3.35 9.02 -4.63
C VAL A 25 4.37 9.55 -5.64
N ALA A 26 5.64 9.42 -5.31
CA ALA A 26 6.74 9.86 -6.18
C ALA A 26 6.95 8.84 -7.31
N MET A 27 6.60 9.21 -8.54
CA MET A 27 6.90 8.41 -9.73
C MET A 27 8.01 9.03 -10.57
N ARG A 28 8.60 8.22 -11.46
CA ARG A 28 9.66 8.69 -12.37
C ARG A 28 9.19 9.83 -13.29
N SER A 29 7.90 9.87 -13.62
CA SER A 29 7.27 10.86 -14.50
C SER A 29 6.68 12.07 -13.76
N GLY A 30 6.82 12.13 -12.44
CA GLY A 30 6.20 13.14 -11.58
C GLY A 30 5.37 12.53 -10.46
N ASP A 31 4.85 13.38 -9.59
CA ASP A 31 4.05 12.95 -8.45
C ASP A 31 2.60 12.69 -8.87
N VAL A 32 2.01 11.62 -8.32
CA VAL A 32 0.61 11.25 -8.57
C VAL A 32 -0.11 11.14 -7.25
N GLU A 33 -1.25 11.82 -7.13
CA GLU A 33 -2.12 11.72 -5.97
C GLU A 33 -2.83 10.37 -5.93
N VAL A 34 -2.80 9.70 -4.78
CA VAL A 34 -3.46 8.42 -4.55
C VAL A 34 -4.21 8.42 -3.22
N ILE A 35 -5.19 7.53 -3.12
CA ILE A 35 -5.88 7.21 -1.87
C ILE A 35 -5.34 5.87 -1.36
N GLY A 36 -4.91 5.83 -0.10
CA GLY A 36 -4.43 4.63 0.56
C GLY A 36 -5.03 4.42 1.94
N ILE A 37 -4.88 3.19 2.46
CA ILE A 37 -5.28 2.81 3.81
C ILE A 37 -4.04 2.99 4.72
N PRO A 38 -4.06 3.96 5.65
CA PRO A 38 -2.89 4.28 6.46
C PRO A 38 -2.62 3.23 7.54
N PHE A 39 -1.37 3.09 7.94
CA PHE A 39 -0.93 2.38 9.12
C PHE A 39 0.39 2.95 9.64
N GLU A 40 0.60 2.85 10.95
CA GLU A 40 1.86 3.25 11.57
C GLU A 40 2.81 2.05 11.68
N HIS A 41 4.08 2.30 11.37
CA HIS A 41 5.16 1.34 11.62
C HIS A 41 6.47 2.08 11.86
N ARG A 42 7.18 1.73 12.94
CA ARG A 42 8.45 2.34 13.35
C ARG A 42 8.39 3.88 13.46
N GLY A 43 7.30 4.41 14.02
CA GLY A 43 7.11 5.86 14.22
C GLY A 43 6.83 6.67 12.95
N ARG A 44 6.57 6.00 11.82
CA ARG A 44 6.21 6.61 10.54
C ARG A 44 4.85 6.15 10.06
N SER A 45 4.20 7.01 9.27
CA SER A 45 2.93 6.70 8.61
C SER A 45 3.18 6.17 7.20
N TRP A 46 2.62 5.01 6.94
CA TRP A 46 2.69 4.29 5.67
C TRP A 46 1.26 4.08 5.16
N ALA A 47 1.07 3.93 3.86
CA ALA A 47 -0.25 3.65 3.31
C ALA A 47 -0.19 2.55 2.25
N VAL A 48 -1.14 1.62 2.35
CA VAL A 48 -1.38 0.61 1.30
C VAL A 48 -2.29 1.24 0.25
N HIS A 49 -1.88 1.23 -1.01
CA HIS A 49 -2.68 1.74 -2.12
C HIS A 49 -2.59 0.82 -3.33
N GLY A 50 -3.53 0.98 -4.26
CA GLY A 50 -3.46 0.29 -5.55
C GLY A 50 -2.28 0.80 -6.38
N ILE A 51 -1.61 -0.09 -7.10
CA ILE A 51 -0.59 0.32 -8.06
C ILE A 51 -1.27 1.05 -9.22
N VAL A 52 -0.81 2.27 -9.50
CA VAL A 52 -1.31 3.10 -10.60
C VAL A 52 -0.77 2.56 -11.92
N GLY A 53 -1.64 2.52 -12.95
CA GLY A 53 -1.23 2.17 -14.32
C GLY A 53 -1.17 0.67 -14.63
N LEU A 54 -1.67 -0.20 -13.75
CA LEU A 54 -1.80 -1.63 -14.07
C LEU A 54 -2.96 -1.91 -15.04
N SER A 55 -2.78 -2.94 -15.85
CA SER A 55 -3.84 -3.50 -16.69
C SER A 55 -4.95 -4.12 -15.81
N ALA A 56 -6.14 -4.31 -16.38
CA ALA A 56 -7.24 -4.96 -15.67
C ALA A 56 -6.94 -6.43 -15.32
N GLU A 57 -6.09 -7.11 -16.10
CA GLU A 57 -5.65 -8.49 -15.86
C GLU A 57 -4.65 -8.57 -14.70
N ASP A 58 -3.84 -7.52 -14.54
CA ASP A 58 -2.87 -7.39 -13.47
C ASP A 58 -3.44 -6.72 -12.21
N ALA A 59 -4.71 -6.31 -12.23
CA ALA A 59 -5.42 -5.79 -11.08
C ALA A 59 -6.29 -6.85 -10.38
N PRO A 60 -6.50 -6.77 -9.05
CA PRO A 60 -5.89 -5.82 -8.14
C PRO A 60 -4.45 -6.22 -7.77
N CYS A 61 -3.59 -5.22 -7.64
CA CYS A 61 -2.29 -5.34 -6.99
C CYS A 61 -2.09 -4.09 -6.13
N TYR A 62 -1.64 -4.32 -4.90
CA TYR A 62 -1.46 -3.29 -3.88
C TYR A 62 0.01 -3.18 -3.55
N THR A 63 0.42 -1.98 -3.17
CA THR A 63 1.77 -1.65 -2.73
C THR A 63 1.71 -0.75 -1.51
N VAL A 64 2.83 -0.62 -0.79
CA VAL A 64 2.98 0.34 0.31
C VAL A 64 3.92 1.46 -0.06
N SER A 65 3.54 2.68 0.33
CA SER A 65 4.39 3.86 0.23
C SER A 65 4.39 4.66 1.54
N ASP A 66 5.47 5.38 1.79
CA ASP A 66 5.56 6.40 2.84
C ASP A 66 4.60 7.54 2.51
N VAL A 67 3.72 7.89 3.45
CA VAL A 67 2.70 8.92 3.25
C VAL A 67 3.32 10.30 3.07
N LEU A 68 4.44 10.58 3.75
CA LEU A 68 5.05 11.92 3.74
C LEU A 68 5.98 12.13 2.55
N SER A 69 6.79 11.11 2.21
CA SER A 69 7.76 11.23 1.12
C SER A 69 7.25 10.69 -0.22
N GLY A 70 6.11 9.98 -0.23
CA GLY A 70 5.60 9.30 -1.41
C GLY A 70 6.45 8.14 -1.88
N ARG A 71 7.48 7.74 -1.12
CA ARG A 71 8.42 6.69 -1.51
C ARG A 71 7.82 5.31 -1.31
N HIS A 72 7.90 4.53 -2.38
CA HIS A 72 7.51 3.13 -2.38
C HIS A 72 8.42 2.25 -1.49
N VAL A 73 7.82 1.31 -0.75
CA VAL A 73 8.51 0.27 0.01
C VAL A 73 8.80 -0.94 -0.89
N PRO A 74 10.06 -1.29 -1.15
CA PRO A 74 10.41 -2.42 -2.02
C PRO A 74 9.81 -3.75 -1.58
N ASN A 75 9.47 -4.61 -2.54
CA ASN A 75 8.93 -5.96 -2.31
C ASN A 75 7.64 -5.98 -1.47
N SER A 76 6.87 -4.90 -1.49
CA SER A 76 5.58 -4.81 -0.77
C SER A 76 4.38 -5.20 -1.63
N GLU A 77 4.59 -5.51 -2.90
CA GLU A 77 3.53 -5.76 -3.86
C GLU A 77 2.79 -7.07 -3.57
N ALA A 78 1.46 -7.00 -3.44
CA ALA A 78 0.64 -8.18 -3.24
C ALA A 78 -0.79 -8.03 -3.78
N ARG A 79 -1.44 -9.17 -4.01
CA ARG A 79 -2.83 -9.25 -4.50
C ARG A 79 -3.91 -8.84 -3.49
N THR A 80 -3.53 -8.57 -2.25
CA THR A 80 -4.45 -8.19 -1.16
C THR A 80 -3.80 -7.15 -0.25
N ILE A 81 -4.59 -6.23 0.29
CA ILE A 81 -4.15 -5.18 1.22
C ILE A 81 -3.34 -5.76 2.39
N ASP A 82 -3.87 -6.80 3.05
CA ASP A 82 -3.23 -7.38 4.25
C ASP A 82 -1.86 -8.00 3.93
N LYS A 83 -1.73 -8.69 2.79
CA LYS A 83 -0.44 -9.24 2.34
C LYS A 83 0.55 -8.14 1.97
N ALA A 84 0.09 -7.07 1.32
CA ALA A 84 0.97 -5.96 0.94
C ALA A 84 1.52 -5.27 2.20
N ARG A 85 0.64 -5.03 3.18
CA ARG A 85 1.02 -4.50 4.49
C ARG A 85 2.03 -5.41 5.21
N ALA A 86 1.76 -6.71 5.28
CA ALA A 86 2.64 -7.66 5.95
C ALA A 86 4.02 -7.75 5.27
N ALA A 87 4.05 -7.78 3.93
CA ALA A 87 5.29 -7.78 3.15
C ALA A 87 6.09 -6.49 3.37
N ALA A 88 5.42 -5.33 3.37
CA ALA A 88 6.06 -4.05 3.68
C ALA A 88 6.67 -4.04 5.09
N ILE A 89 5.92 -4.48 6.11
CA ILE A 89 6.43 -4.55 7.49
C ILE A 89 7.67 -5.44 7.55
N ALA A 90 7.65 -6.61 6.90
CA ALA A 90 8.81 -7.49 6.83
C ALA A 90 10.01 -6.83 6.15
N THR A 91 9.80 -6.10 5.05
CA THR A 91 10.87 -5.33 4.40
C THR A 91 11.43 -4.25 5.32
N LEU A 92 10.56 -3.51 6.01
CA LEU A 92 10.95 -2.42 6.91
C LEU A 92 11.68 -2.95 8.15
N ASP A 93 11.28 -4.10 8.68
CA ASP A 93 11.94 -4.74 9.83
C ASP A 93 13.31 -5.33 9.45
N ALA A 94 13.48 -5.73 8.18
CA ALA A 94 14.77 -6.20 7.68
C ALA A 94 15.81 -5.08 7.53
N VAL A 95 15.41 -3.80 7.56
CA VAL A 95 16.35 -2.66 7.49
C VAL A 95 16.97 -2.38 8.87
N PRO A 96 18.30 -2.52 9.03
CA PRO A 96 18.97 -2.18 10.28
C PRO A 96 18.79 -0.70 10.63
N ASN A 97 18.70 -0.39 11.92
CA ASN A 97 18.55 0.99 12.42
C ASN A 97 19.60 1.95 11.84
N GLU A 98 20.83 1.47 11.68
CA GLU A 98 21.96 2.24 11.15
C GLU A 98 21.77 2.62 9.67
N ALA A 99 21.08 1.77 8.89
CA ALA A 99 20.80 1.99 7.48
C ALA A 99 19.45 2.71 7.25
N TRP A 100 18.63 2.85 8.29
CA TRP A 100 17.28 3.39 8.23
C TRP A 100 17.25 4.81 7.65
N ALA A 101 18.06 5.71 8.19
CA ALA A 101 18.13 7.09 7.75
C ALA A 101 18.59 7.21 6.28
N LYS A 102 19.43 6.30 5.80
CA LYS A 102 19.86 6.25 4.40
C LYS A 102 18.75 5.74 3.47
N ALA A 103 17.96 4.77 3.92
CA ALA A 103 16.90 4.16 3.13
C ALA A 103 15.66 5.07 3.01
N PHE A 104 15.24 5.68 4.11
CA PHE A 104 13.95 6.38 4.21
C PHE A 104 14.06 7.85 4.69
N GLY A 105 15.28 8.34 4.93
CA GLY A 105 15.52 9.68 5.49
C GLY A 105 15.42 9.69 7.02
N ALA A 106 15.75 10.83 7.64
CA ALA A 106 15.51 11.03 9.07
C ALA A 106 14.01 10.96 9.37
N ASP A 107 13.63 10.37 10.50
CA ASP A 107 12.23 10.34 10.91
C ASP A 107 11.67 11.77 10.98
N PRO A 108 10.46 12.00 10.44
CA PRO A 108 9.84 13.30 10.59
C PRO A 108 9.69 13.60 12.08
N PRO A 109 9.84 14.87 12.51
CA PRO A 109 9.36 15.25 13.83
C PRO A 109 7.90 14.85 13.90
N ALA A 110 7.49 14.22 15.01
CA ALA A 110 6.12 13.77 15.23
C ALA A 110 5.14 14.87 14.81
N GLN A 111 4.53 14.72 13.63
CA GLN A 111 3.63 15.74 13.11
C GLN A 111 2.38 15.63 13.98
N ALA A 112 2.18 16.64 14.82
CA ALA A 112 0.99 16.79 15.62
C ALA A 112 -0.23 16.60 14.73
N ALA A 113 -1.13 15.72 15.17
CA ALA A 113 -2.44 15.53 14.56
C ALA A 113 -3.04 16.91 14.26
N ILE A 114 -3.12 17.23 12.96
CA ILE A 114 -3.93 18.36 12.52
C ILE A 114 -5.38 17.98 12.80
N ALA A 115 -5.99 18.82 13.65
CA ALA A 115 -7.34 18.71 14.20
C ALA A 115 -8.44 18.83 13.14
#